data_AF-A0A7Y5BLF2-F1
#
_entry.id   AF-A0A7Y5BLF2-F1
#
_cell.length_a   1.000
_cell.length_b   1.000
_cell.length_c   1.000
_cell.angle_alpha   90.00
_cell.angle_beta   90.00
_cell.angle_gamma   90.00
#
_symmetry.space_group_name_H-M   'P 1'
#
loop_
_entity.id
_entity.type
_entity.pdbx_description
1 polymer ?
#
loop_
_entity_poly.entity_id
_entity_poly.type
_entity_poly.pdbx_seq_one_letter_code
_entity_poly.pdbx_strand_id
1 'polypeptide(L)'
;MSTRFMRAFWFFKKHDIIYKKLTDGQPKVIIAKRLYCSNINGCSGCGKTTRLQLNVSIYHLWYALKAVWLFFYLHYINKKCITASYESATATKNPRNAYRWLTKLKLALPIIKNKMPPPTNPLQIANNISLSLLYIMSSFQDHACMPAAFQYAFQSHFLNQNLTT
;
A
#
# COMPACT_ATOMS: atom_id res chain seq x y z
N MET A 1 32.47 -15.88 -0.13
CA MET A 1 31.66 -16.67 -1.08
C MET A 1 31.21 -17.93 -0.32
N SER A 2 29.94 -18.29 -0.15
CA SER A 2 28.91 -18.46 -1.19
C SER A 2 27.50 -18.53 -0.57
N THR A 3 26.56 -17.82 -1.19
CA THR A 3 25.12 -18.13 -1.34
C THR A 3 24.28 -18.44 -0.10
N ARG A 4 23.92 -17.38 0.62
CA ARG A 4 22.74 -17.32 1.50
C ARG A 4 21.53 -16.86 0.71
N PHE A 5 20.98 -17.64 -0.23
CA PHE A 5 19.69 -17.31 -0.85
C PHE A 5 19.02 -18.57 -1.42
N MET A 6 17.71 -18.63 -1.24
CA MET A 6 16.76 -19.63 -1.75
C MET A 6 16.68 -20.97 -0.99
N ARG A 7 15.79 -21.01 0.01
CA ARG A 7 14.87 -22.14 0.31
C ARG A 7 14.03 -21.79 1.54
N ALA A 8 13.00 -20.96 1.38
CA ALA A 8 12.10 -20.64 2.50
C ALA A 8 10.66 -20.40 2.05
N PHE A 9 10.07 -21.36 1.34
CA PHE A 9 8.61 -21.39 1.13
C PHE A 9 7.96 -22.75 1.45
N TRP A 10 8.71 -23.75 1.92
CA TRP A 10 8.17 -25.09 2.22
C TRP A 10 7.73 -25.31 3.68
N PHE A 11 7.93 -24.33 4.58
CA PHE A 11 7.58 -24.47 6.01
C PHE A 11 6.21 -23.92 6.38
N PHE A 12 5.66 -23.00 5.59
CA PHE A 12 4.38 -22.37 5.92
C PHE A 12 3.21 -23.21 5.39
N LYS A 13 2.50 -23.85 6.32
CA LYS A 13 1.26 -24.58 6.04
C LYS A 13 0.06 -23.66 6.29
N LYS A 14 -0.97 -23.79 5.46
CA LYS A 14 -2.26 -23.11 5.70
C LYS A 14 -2.85 -23.67 6.99
N HIS A 15 -3.14 -22.79 7.95
CA HIS A 15 -3.81 -23.16 9.19
C HIS A 15 -5.29 -22.84 9.10
N ASP A 16 -5.64 -21.56 8.95
CA ASP A 16 -7.02 -21.10 9.06
C ASP A 16 -7.32 -19.87 8.21
N ILE A 17 -8.60 -19.61 8.01
CA ILE A 17 -9.09 -18.38 7.40
C ILE A 17 -9.78 -17.55 8.49
N ILE A 18 -9.42 -16.27 8.60
CA ILE A 18 -10.04 -15.34 9.53
C ILE A 18 -11.12 -14.57 8.79
N TYR A 19 -12.33 -14.56 9.35
CA TYR A 19 -13.49 -13.87 8.82
C TYR A 19 -13.86 -12.66 9.69
N LYS A 20 -14.38 -11.61 9.08
CA LYS A 20 -15.01 -10.47 9.76
C LYS A 20 -16.49 -10.38 9.37
N LYS A 21 -17.37 -10.26 10.37
CA LYS A 21 -18.76 -9.85 10.15
C LYS A 21 -18.79 -8.34 9.97
N LEU A 22 -19.43 -7.84 8.93
CA LEU A 22 -19.53 -6.40 8.64
C LEU A 22 -20.72 -5.78 9.37
N THR A 23 -21.90 -6.39 9.26
CA THR A 23 -23.15 -6.03 9.93
C THR A 23 -24.05 -7.27 10.01
N ASP A 24 -25.08 -7.24 10.85
CA ASP A 24 -26.06 -8.33 10.93
C ASP A 24 -26.79 -8.47 9.59
N GLY A 25 -26.82 -9.70 9.06
CA GLY A 25 -27.41 -10.05 7.76
C GLY A 25 -26.44 -10.02 6.56
N GLN A 26 -25.20 -9.56 6.70
CA GLN A 26 -24.23 -9.56 5.60
C GLN A 26 -23.31 -10.80 5.59
N PRO A 27 -22.83 -11.22 4.39
CA PRO A 27 -21.90 -12.34 4.28
C PRO A 27 -20.56 -12.04 4.97
N LYS A 28 -19.98 -13.07 5.59
CA LYS A 28 -18.66 -13.00 6.23
C LYS A 28 -17.58 -12.74 5.18
N VAL A 29 -16.77 -11.70 5.37
CA VAL A 29 -15.64 -11.40 4.47
C VAL A 29 -14.35 -11.97 5.02
N ILE A 30 -13.53 -12.57 4.15
CA ILE A 30 -12.21 -13.08 4.50
C ILE A 30 -11.25 -11.89 4.70
N ILE A 31 -10.69 -11.76 5.90
CA ILE A 31 -9.78 -10.65 6.27
C ILE A 31 -8.33 -11.08 6.48
N ALA A 32 -8.09 -12.38 6.68
CA ALA A 32 -6.73 -12.91 6.82
C ALA A 32 -6.69 -14.41 6.57
N LYS A 33 -5.48 -14.89 6.29
CA LYS A 33 -5.11 -16.31 6.39
C LYS A 33 -4.13 -16.47 7.54
N ARG A 34 -4.37 -17.43 8.43
CA ARG A 34 -3.36 -17.90 9.38
C ARG A 34 -2.47 -18.89 8.66
N LEU A 35 -1.17 -18.62 8.70
CA LEU A 35 -0.13 -19.52 8.24
C LEU A 35 0.58 -20.05 9.48
N TYR A 36 0.87 -21.34 9.47
CA TYR A 36 1.61 -22.00 10.54
C TYR A 36 2.96 -22.45 10.01
N CYS A 37 4.03 -22.05 10.69
CA CYS A 37 5.39 -22.50 10.38
C CYS A 37 5.58 -23.90 10.97
N SER A 38 5.42 -24.92 10.14
CA SER A 38 5.39 -26.33 10.56
C SER A 38 6.74 -26.80 11.08
N ASN A 39 6.78 -27.29 12.31
CA ASN A 39 7.91 -28.01 12.91
C ASN A 39 7.64 -29.52 13.06
N ILE A 40 6.59 -30.02 12.40
CA ILE A 40 6.11 -31.41 12.49
C ILE A 40 6.55 -32.17 11.23
N ASN A 41 6.82 -33.47 11.35
CA ASN A 41 7.25 -34.37 10.27
C ASN A 41 8.55 -33.92 9.59
N GLY A 42 9.59 -33.62 10.37
CA GLY A 42 10.92 -33.27 9.84
C GLY A 42 11.00 -31.88 9.17
N CYS A 43 9.95 -31.06 9.27
CA CYS A 43 10.01 -29.68 8.81
C CYS A 43 10.83 -28.82 9.79
N SER A 44 11.77 -28.02 9.29
CA SER A 44 12.60 -27.13 10.13
C SER A 44 11.92 -25.80 10.47
N GLY A 45 10.58 -25.76 10.52
CA GLY A 45 9.85 -24.56 10.92
C GLY A 45 9.94 -24.30 12.42
N CYS A 46 9.45 -23.13 12.85
CA CYS A 46 9.58 -22.67 14.23
C CYS A 46 8.36 -22.94 15.12
N GLY A 47 7.34 -23.64 14.60
CA GLY A 47 6.10 -23.93 15.34
C GLY A 47 5.22 -22.70 15.61
N LYS A 48 5.54 -21.54 15.04
CA LYS A 48 4.79 -20.29 15.25
C LYS A 48 3.69 -20.12 14.22
N THR A 49 2.57 -19.57 14.65
CA THR A 49 1.46 -19.16 13.77
C THR A 49 1.55 -17.67 13.47
N THR A 50 1.64 -17.32 12.19
CA THR A 50 1.64 -15.94 11.69
C THR A 50 0.32 -15.63 11.01
N ARG A 51 -0.19 -14.41 11.17
CA ARG A 51 -1.40 -13.94 10.47
C ARG A 51 -0.98 -13.17 9.23
N LEU A 52 -1.31 -13.70 8.05
CA LEU A 52 -1.25 -12.96 6.80
C LEU A 52 -2.57 -12.22 6.63
N GLN A 53 -2.61 -10.95 7.01
CA GLN A 53 -3.78 -10.11 6.76
C GLN A 53 -3.96 -9.96 5.26
N LEU A 54 -5.06 -10.53 4.74
CA LEU A 54 -5.49 -10.33 3.38
C LEU A 54 -6.19 -8.98 3.42
N ASN A 55 -5.45 -7.93 3.10
CA ASN A 55 -5.98 -6.57 3.12
C ASN A 55 -6.94 -6.37 1.93
N VAL A 56 -8.05 -7.10 1.92
CA VAL A 56 -9.23 -6.81 1.09
C VAL A 56 -10.04 -5.69 1.75
N SER A 57 -9.81 -5.42 3.04
CA SER A 57 -10.16 -4.15 3.65
C SER A 57 -9.15 -3.08 3.25
N ILE A 58 -9.30 -2.51 2.05
CA ILE A 58 -8.98 -1.09 1.92
C ILE A 58 -9.87 -0.39 2.96
N TYR A 59 -9.36 -0.16 4.17
CA TYR A 59 -10.07 0.47 5.28
C TYR A 59 -10.71 1.77 4.79
N HIS A 60 -12.04 1.74 4.57
CA HIS A 60 -12.89 2.87 4.19
C HIS A 60 -12.25 3.92 3.26
N LEU A 61 -11.44 3.50 2.28
CA LEU A 61 -11.39 4.26 1.04
C LEU A 61 -12.45 3.57 0.20
N TRP A 62 -13.56 4.25 -0.06
CA TRP A 62 -14.54 3.88 -1.09
C TRP A 62 -13.90 3.76 -2.50
N TYR A 63 -12.58 3.89 -2.60
CA TYR A 63 -11.79 4.05 -3.79
C TYR A 63 -10.57 3.15 -3.72
N ALA A 64 -10.32 2.42 -4.80
CA ALA A 64 -9.12 1.61 -4.96
C ALA A 64 -7.87 2.50 -4.87
N LEU A 65 -6.75 1.94 -4.38
CA LEU A 65 -5.48 2.65 -4.30
C LEU A 65 -5.02 3.20 -5.67
N LYS A 66 -5.39 2.51 -6.76
CA LYS A 66 -5.21 2.97 -8.15
C LYS A 66 -5.93 4.29 -8.43
N ALA A 67 -7.16 4.47 -7.93
CA ALA A 67 -7.92 5.71 -8.09
C ALA A 67 -7.27 6.85 -7.30
N VAL A 68 -6.84 6.58 -6.07
CA VAL A 68 -6.13 7.57 -5.24
C VAL A 68 -4.83 8.01 -5.91
N TRP A 69 -4.09 7.06 -6.50
CA TRP A 69 -2.89 7.36 -7.26
C TRP A 69 -3.15 8.18 -8.52
N LEU A 70 -4.14 7.77 -9.31
CA LEU A 70 -4.55 8.50 -10.50
C LEU A 70 -4.93 9.95 -10.16
N PHE A 71 -5.62 10.17 -9.04
CA PHE A 71 -5.90 11.52 -8.55
C PHE A 71 -4.61 12.34 -8.31
N PHE A 72 -3.62 11.80 -7.59
CA PHE A 72 -2.36 12.52 -7.34
C PHE A 72 -1.57 12.79 -8.61
N TYR A 73 -1.53 11.83 -9.52
CA TYR A 73 -0.89 11.99 -10.82
C TYR A 73 -1.55 13.13 -11.61
N LEU A 74 -2.88 13.11 -11.76
CA LEU A 74 -3.61 14.15 -12.48
C LEU A 74 -3.44 15.54 -11.84
N HIS A 75 -3.48 15.62 -10.51
CA HIS A 75 -3.40 16.89 -9.80
C HIS A 75 -1.98 17.48 -9.77
N TYR A 76 -0.98 16.69 -9.34
CA TYR A 76 0.38 17.20 -9.14
C TYR A 76 1.24 17.16 -10.39
N ILE A 77 1.06 16.16 -11.26
CA ILE A 77 1.88 15.98 -12.47
C ILE A 77 1.21 16.69 -13.65
N ASN A 78 -0.06 16.38 -13.93
CA ASN A 78 -0.79 16.97 -15.07
C ASN A 78 -1.43 18.34 -14.74
N LYS A 79 -1.20 18.87 -13.54
CA LYS A 79 -1.66 20.19 -13.09
C LYS A 79 -3.16 20.44 -13.23
N LYS A 80 -3.99 19.38 -13.23
CA LYS A 80 -5.45 19.52 -13.20
C LYS A 80 -5.92 20.05 -11.85
N CYS A 81 -7.01 20.80 -11.84
CA CYS A 81 -7.65 21.24 -10.60
C CYS A 81 -8.13 20.04 -9.76
N ILE A 82 -8.33 20.25 -8.46
CA ILE A 82 -8.68 19.17 -7.51
C ILE A 82 -9.98 18.46 -7.94
N THR A 83 -11.00 19.22 -8.32
CA THR A 83 -12.31 18.69 -8.74
C THR A 83 -12.20 17.84 -10.00
N ALA A 84 -11.58 18.38 -11.07
CA ALA A 84 -11.42 17.64 -12.33
C ALA A 84 -10.55 16.38 -12.17
N SER A 85 -9.49 16.46 -11.35
CA SER A 85 -8.63 15.31 -11.05
C SER A 85 -9.40 14.22 -10.30
N TYR A 86 -10.21 14.63 -9.32
CA TYR A 86 -10.99 13.71 -8.50
C TYR A 86 -12.12 13.06 -9.29
N GLU A 87 -12.87 13.83 -10.07
CA GLU A 87 -13.92 13.30 -10.94
C GLU A 87 -13.35 12.33 -11.96
N SER A 88 -12.21 12.67 -12.60
CA SER A 88 -11.52 11.76 -13.53
C SER A 88 -11.05 10.45 -12.86
N ALA A 89 -10.63 10.53 -11.59
CA ALA A 89 -10.09 9.37 -10.87
C ALA A 89 -11.17 8.46 -10.26
N THR A 90 -12.34 9.01 -9.97
CA THR A 90 -13.37 8.35 -9.15
C THR A 90 -14.73 8.22 -9.82
N ALA A 91 -14.96 8.91 -10.94
CA ALA A 91 -16.26 9.12 -11.56
C ALA A 91 -17.31 9.76 -10.61
N THR A 92 -16.87 10.49 -9.58
CA THR A 92 -17.75 11.17 -8.63
C THR A 92 -17.47 12.67 -8.52
N LYS A 93 -18.52 13.47 -8.37
CA LYS A 93 -18.42 14.95 -8.36
C LYS A 93 -18.08 15.56 -7.00
N ASN A 94 -18.23 14.82 -5.90
CA ASN A 94 -18.00 15.35 -4.55
C ASN A 94 -16.54 15.17 -4.11
N PRO A 95 -15.70 16.23 -4.11
CA PRO A 95 -14.26 16.12 -3.88
C PRO A 95 -13.86 15.99 -2.41
N ARG A 96 -14.78 15.78 -1.46
CA ARG A 96 -14.47 15.74 -0.02
C ARG A 96 -13.32 14.77 0.33
N ASN A 97 -13.27 13.61 -0.34
CA ASN A 97 -12.20 12.64 -0.11
C ASN A 97 -10.86 13.08 -0.73
N ALA A 98 -10.88 13.89 -1.79
CA ALA A 98 -9.67 14.44 -2.40
C ALA A 98 -8.84 15.22 -1.37
N TYR A 99 -9.48 16.13 -0.63
CA TYR A 99 -8.81 16.92 0.42
C TYR A 99 -8.23 16.04 1.53
N ARG A 100 -8.97 15.01 1.94
CA ARG A 100 -8.47 14.03 2.92
C ARG A 100 -7.23 13.29 2.41
N TRP A 101 -7.21 12.92 1.12
CA TRP A 101 -6.06 12.26 0.50
C TRP A 101 -4.84 13.19 0.42
N LEU A 102 -5.05 14.47 0.09
CA LEU A 102 -3.97 15.46 0.07
C LEU A 102 -3.32 15.63 1.45
N THR A 103 -4.13 15.73 2.52
CA THR A 103 -3.61 15.80 3.89
C THR A 103 -2.83 14.54 4.26
N LYS A 104 -3.37 13.36 3.94
CA LYS A 104 -2.68 12.08 4.21
C LYS A 104 -1.37 11.95 3.42
N LEU A 105 -1.34 12.40 2.16
CA LEU A 105 -0.13 12.38 1.35
C LEU A 105 0.95 13.27 1.96
N LYS A 106 0.61 14.50 2.36
CA LYS A 106 1.56 15.42 3.01
C LYS A 106 2.20 14.81 4.25
N LEU A 107 1.41 14.10 5.06
CA LEU A 107 1.91 13.44 6.27
C LEU A 107 2.68 12.15 5.98
N ALA A 108 2.34 11.42 4.92
CA ALA A 108 3.03 10.19 4.54
C ALA A 108 4.35 10.44 3.77
N LEU A 109 4.46 11.56 3.04
CA LEU A 109 5.57 11.81 2.11
C LEU A 109 6.96 11.76 2.79
N PRO A 110 7.19 12.34 3.98
CA PRO A 110 8.48 12.21 4.66
C PRO A 110 8.82 10.76 5.02
N ILE A 111 7.82 9.97 5.44
CA ILE A 111 7.99 8.56 5.79
C ILE A 111 8.35 7.74 4.55
N ILE A 112 7.69 8.02 3.42
CA ILE A 112 7.99 7.39 2.13
C ILE A 112 9.42 7.71 1.71
N LYS A 113 9.82 8.99 1.74
CA LYS A 113 11.18 9.44 1.41
C LYS A 113 12.23 8.73 2.26
N ASN A 114 12.01 8.61 3.56
CA ASN A 114 12.96 7.96 4.48
C ASN A 114 13.10 6.44 4.26
N LYS A 115 12.10 5.79 3.65
CA LYS A 115 12.16 4.36 3.33
C LYS A 115 12.82 4.08 1.98
N MET A 116 12.77 5.04 1.06
CA MET A 116 13.37 4.93 -0.25
C MET A 116 14.88 5.21 -0.21
N PRO A 117 15.66 4.66 -1.15
CA PRO A 117 17.04 5.11 -1.32
C PRO A 117 17.07 6.64 -1.56
N PRO A 118 18.16 7.33 -1.21
CA PRO A 118 18.27 8.76 -1.50
C PRO A 118 18.25 8.98 -3.02
N PRO A 119 17.57 10.03 -3.51
CA PRO A 119 17.60 10.36 -4.93
C PRO A 119 19.00 10.76 -5.36
N THR A 120 19.41 10.34 -6.57
CA THR A 120 20.70 10.70 -7.16
C THR A 120 20.79 12.19 -7.50
N ASN A 121 19.64 12.85 -7.71
CA ASN A 121 19.56 14.28 -8.04
C ASN A 121 19.07 15.11 -6.83
N PRO A 122 19.84 16.10 -6.36
CA PRO A 122 19.47 16.97 -5.23
C PRO A 122 18.12 17.70 -5.41
N LEU A 123 17.70 17.98 -6.65
CA LEU A 123 16.41 18.64 -6.93
C LEU A 123 15.21 17.78 -6.51
N GLN A 124 15.37 16.45 -6.44
CA GLN A 124 14.35 15.52 -5.98
C GLN A 124 14.24 15.48 -4.44
N ILE A 125 15.22 16.07 -3.73
CA ILE A 125 15.21 16.21 -2.27
C ILE A 125 14.30 17.37 -1.84
N ALA A 126 14.05 18.34 -2.73
CA ALA A 126 13.24 19.51 -2.44
C ALA A 126 11.88 19.16 -1.82
N ASN A 127 11.37 20.04 -0.95
CA ASN A 127 10.05 19.93 -0.32
C ASN A 127 8.89 20.20 -1.30
N ASN A 128 9.01 19.72 -2.54
CA ASN A 128 7.98 19.79 -3.56
C ASN A 128 7.32 18.42 -3.72
N ILE A 129 6.01 18.37 -3.48
CA ILE A 129 5.23 17.13 -3.60
C ILE A 129 5.32 16.57 -5.02
N SER A 130 5.27 17.42 -6.04
CA SER A 130 5.31 16.99 -7.45
C SER A 130 6.62 16.27 -7.77
N LEU A 131 7.76 16.85 -7.37
CA LEU A 131 9.09 16.25 -7.59
C LEU A 131 9.25 14.95 -6.80
N SER A 132 8.71 14.92 -5.58
CA SER A 132 8.74 13.70 -4.76
C SER A 132 7.93 12.58 -5.40
N LEU A 133 6.74 12.88 -5.94
CA LEU A 133 5.92 11.92 -6.66
C LEU A 133 6.60 11.44 -7.95
N LEU A 134 7.25 12.32 -8.71
CA LEU A 134 8.02 11.93 -9.90
C LEU A 134 9.17 10.97 -9.56
N TYR A 135 9.89 11.25 -8.46
CA TYR A 135 10.96 10.38 -7.99
C TYR A 135 10.44 8.99 -7.56
N ILE A 136 9.31 8.96 -6.84
CA ILE A 136 8.65 7.70 -6.48
C ILE A 136 8.23 6.96 -7.76
N MET A 137 7.64 7.66 -8.73
CA MET A 137 7.23 7.06 -10.01
C MET A 137 8.40 6.44 -10.78
N SER A 138 9.52 7.15 -10.91
CA SER A 138 10.69 6.64 -11.63
C SER A 138 11.29 5.40 -10.96
N SER A 139 11.13 5.28 -9.64
CA SER A 139 11.62 4.12 -8.87
C SER A 139 10.76 2.86 -9.05
N PHE A 140 9.55 2.97 -9.62
CA PHE A 140 8.61 1.87 -9.80
C PHE A 140 8.02 1.83 -11.22
N GLN A 141 8.75 2.34 -12.21
CA GLN A 141 8.28 2.46 -13.59
C GLN A 141 7.84 1.12 -14.22
N ASP A 142 8.42 0.01 -13.76
CA ASP A 142 8.12 -1.34 -14.28
C ASP A 142 6.86 -1.97 -13.65
N HIS A 143 6.17 -1.27 -12.75
CA HIS A 143 5.00 -1.79 -12.04
C HIS A 143 3.69 -1.12 -12.45
N ALA A 144 2.67 -1.94 -12.75
CA ALA A 144 1.34 -1.47 -13.15
C ALA A 144 0.60 -0.64 -12.07
N CYS A 145 1.00 -0.73 -10.80
CA CYS A 145 0.45 0.05 -9.71
C CYS A 145 1.57 0.45 -8.74
N MET A 146 2.11 1.66 -8.89
CA MET A 146 3.22 2.15 -8.07
C MET A 146 2.95 2.03 -6.56
N PRO A 147 1.79 2.47 -6.01
CA PRO A 147 1.57 2.36 -4.57
C PRO A 147 1.58 0.92 -4.05
N ALA A 148 1.10 -0.03 -4.86
CA ALA A 148 1.14 -1.45 -4.51
C ALA A 148 2.56 -1.99 -4.57
N ALA A 149 3.36 -1.57 -5.55
CA ALA A 149 4.77 -1.92 -5.66
C ALA A 149 5.58 -1.38 -4.46
N PHE A 150 5.33 -0.14 -4.05
CA PHE A 150 5.90 0.44 -2.83
C PHE A 150 5.54 -0.38 -1.59
N GLN A 151 4.24 -0.70 -1.42
CA GLN A 151 3.77 -1.50 -0.29
C GLN A 151 4.43 -2.88 -0.26
N TYR A 152 4.61 -3.50 -1.42
CA TYR A 152 5.29 -4.79 -1.55
C TYR A 152 6.79 -4.69 -1.22
N ALA A 153 7.49 -3.69 -1.76
CA ALA A 153 8.93 -3.52 -1.57
C ALA A 153 9.30 -3.21 -0.12
N PHE A 154 8.53 -2.32 0.53
CA PHE A 154 8.88 -1.79 1.85
C PHE A 154 7.99 -2.28 3.00
N GLN A 155 7.05 -3.19 2.71
CA GLN A 155 6.10 -3.75 3.68
C GLN A 155 5.42 -2.67 4.54
N SER A 156 5.09 -1.53 3.91
CA SER A 156 4.61 -0.32 4.56
C SER A 156 3.48 0.30 3.77
N HIS A 157 2.48 0.87 4.45
CA HIS A 157 1.38 1.56 3.77
C HIS A 157 1.87 2.80 3.01
N PHE A 158 1.37 2.99 1.79
CA PHE A 158 1.68 4.17 0.97
C PHE A 158 1.01 5.44 1.52
N LEU A 159 -0.25 5.35 1.96
CA LEU A 159 -0.90 6.40 2.74
C LEU A 159 -1.10 5.90 4.16
N ASN A 160 -0.60 6.66 5.13
CA ASN A 160 -0.67 6.29 6.53
C ASN A 160 -2.13 6.26 7.01
N GLN A 161 -2.53 5.17 7.67
CA GLN A 161 -3.94 4.89 7.99
C GLN A 161 -4.37 5.36 9.38
N ASN A 162 -3.41 5.73 10.25
CA ASN A 162 -3.65 5.97 11.69
C ASN A 162 -3.91 7.45 12.07
N LEU A 163 -4.27 8.30 11.12
CA LEU A 163 -4.66 9.68 11.41
C LEU A 163 -6.18 9.79 11.20
N THR A 164 -6.90 9.25 12.17
CA THR A 164 -8.34 9.46 12.32
C THR A 164 -8.58 10.81 12.96
N THR A 165 -9.37 11.61 12.24
CA THR A 165 -10.07 12.85 12.64
C THR A 165 -9.22 14.01 13.12
#